data_AF-A0A0F5VLD2-F1
#
_entry.id   AF-A0A0F5VLD2-F1
#
_cell.length_a   1.000
_cell.length_b   1.000
_cell.length_c   1.000
_cell.angle_alpha   90.00
_cell.angle_beta   90.00
_cell.angle_gamma   90.00
#
_symmetry.space_group_name_H-M   'P 1'
#
loop_
_entity.id
_entity.type
_entity.pdbx_description
1 polymer ?
#
loop_
_entity_poly.entity_id
_entity_poly.type
_entity_poly.pdbx_seq_one_letter_code
_entity_poly.pdbx_strand_id
1 'polypeptide(L)'
;PLRGDSLAFYSTLYGRRLRLRRFFTLSAADAAAVIAERLGIPLTRSPGEPARVTFRTRLVASLLGAGGRPDRTSRFRLPVRKIYTQLFSPSSATYSPPFFKCFLRLDVTPEAIRLRCHAATGNLRQELDPPVEDEVTIPLI
;
A
#
# COMPACT_ATOMS: atom_id res chain seq x y z
N PRO A 1 -3.93 2.97 7.44
CA PRO A 1 -3.43 2.52 6.12
C PRO A 1 -4.60 2.34 5.14
N LEU A 2 -4.70 3.20 4.14
CA LEU A 2 -5.72 3.13 3.08
C LEU A 2 -5.28 2.25 1.90
N ARG A 3 -4.02 1.76 1.90
CA ARG A 3 -3.46 0.84 0.89
C ARG A 3 -3.05 -0.49 1.53
N GLY A 4 -3.27 -1.59 0.82
CA GLY A 4 -2.92 -2.96 1.25
C GLY A 4 -1.43 -3.13 1.58
N ASP A 5 -0.55 -2.50 0.80
CA ASP A 5 0.92 -2.57 1.01
C ASP A 5 1.34 -2.06 2.39
N SER A 6 0.74 -0.97 2.85
CA SER A 6 1.00 -0.44 4.19
C SER A 6 0.51 -1.39 5.28
N LEU A 7 -0.63 -2.05 5.08
CA LEU A 7 -1.15 -3.02 6.04
C LEU A 7 -0.23 -4.25 6.11
N ALA A 8 0.23 -4.78 4.98
CA ALA A 8 1.22 -5.87 4.94
C ALA A 8 2.52 -5.51 5.67
N PHE A 9 3.05 -4.31 5.41
CA PHE A 9 4.25 -3.79 6.09
C PHE A 9 4.08 -3.73 7.62
N TYR A 10 3.05 -3.04 8.11
CA TYR A 10 2.83 -2.90 9.55
C TYR A 10 2.51 -4.24 10.23
N SER A 11 1.83 -5.15 9.53
CA SER A 11 1.55 -6.50 10.03
C SER A 11 2.84 -7.29 10.28
N THR A 12 3.82 -7.19 9.38
CA THR A 12 5.12 -7.83 9.54
C THR A 12 5.94 -7.18 10.65
N LEU A 13 5.92 -5.85 10.73
CA LEU A 13 6.62 -5.08 11.77
C LEU A 13 6.13 -5.47 13.17
N TYR A 14 4.82 -5.48 13.39
CA TYR A 14 4.23 -5.86 14.67
C TYR A 14 4.41 -7.34 14.97
N GLY A 15 4.35 -8.22 13.96
CA GLY A 15 4.66 -9.64 14.15
C GLY A 15 6.08 -9.89 14.65
N ARG A 16 7.06 -9.11 14.20
CA ARG A 16 8.44 -9.18 14.74
C ARG A 16 8.52 -8.61 16.15
N ARG A 17 7.96 -7.42 16.38
CA ARG A 17 8.03 -6.73 17.68
C ARG A 17 7.36 -7.50 18.82
N LEU A 18 6.21 -8.10 18.54
CA LEU A 18 5.44 -8.89 19.52
C LEU A 18 5.87 -10.36 19.58
N ARG A 19 6.88 -10.78 18.80
CA ARG A 19 7.30 -12.19 18.64
C ARG A 19 6.17 -13.12 18.16
N LEU A 20 5.12 -12.57 17.55
CA LEU A 20 3.93 -13.28 17.06
C LEU A 20 3.86 -13.29 15.52
N ARG A 21 4.99 -13.57 14.85
CA ARG A 21 5.11 -13.51 13.36
C ARG A 21 4.06 -14.36 12.65
N ARG A 22 3.85 -15.59 13.11
CA ARG A 22 2.86 -16.53 12.53
C ARG A 22 1.43 -16.02 12.59
N PHE A 23 1.12 -15.12 13.52
CA PHE A 23 -0.22 -14.57 13.69
C PHE A 23 -0.38 -13.22 13.00
N PHE A 24 0.59 -12.31 13.14
CA PHE A 24 0.46 -10.95 12.62
C PHE A 24 0.86 -10.81 11.16
N THR A 25 1.77 -11.61 10.61
CA THR A 25 2.25 -11.40 9.24
C THR A 25 1.16 -11.71 8.21
N LEU A 26 0.73 -10.68 7.47
CA LEU A 26 -0.15 -10.78 6.31
C LEU A 26 0.67 -10.66 5.03
N SER A 27 0.32 -11.45 4.01
CA SER A 27 0.86 -11.25 2.67
C SER A 27 0.33 -9.94 2.06
N ALA A 28 0.98 -9.44 1.01
CA ALA A 28 0.48 -8.29 0.26
C ALA A 28 -0.91 -8.56 -0.33
N ALA A 29 -1.15 -9.79 -0.80
CA ALA A 29 -2.44 -10.22 -1.34
C ALA A 29 -3.54 -10.26 -0.26
N ASP A 30 -3.26 -10.81 0.94
CA ASP A 30 -4.19 -10.82 2.07
C ASP A 30 -4.57 -9.41 2.51
N ALA A 31 -3.56 -8.53 2.59
CA ALA A 31 -3.74 -7.16 3.01
C ALA A 31 -4.54 -6.35 1.97
N ALA A 32 -4.29 -6.58 0.68
CA ALA A 32 -5.06 -5.96 -0.41
C ALA A 32 -6.52 -6.46 -0.39
N ALA A 33 -6.74 -7.77 -0.27
CA ALA A 33 -8.09 -8.37 -0.24
C ALA A 33 -8.95 -7.82 0.91
N VAL A 34 -8.40 -7.69 2.12
CA VAL A 34 -9.14 -7.11 3.25
C VAL A 34 -9.44 -5.62 3.06
N ILE A 35 -8.54 -4.87 2.43
CA ILE A 35 -8.78 -3.45 2.14
C ILE A 35 -9.86 -3.29 1.07
N ALA A 36 -9.85 -4.12 0.02
CA ALA A 36 -10.88 -4.14 -1.01
C ALA A 36 -12.26 -4.48 -0.44
N GLU A 37 -12.36 -5.56 0.37
CA GLU A 37 -13.62 -5.95 1.05
C GLU A 37 -14.12 -4.82 1.96
N ARG A 38 -13.22 -4.15 2.69
CA ARG A 38 -13.57 -3.03 3.58
C ARG A 38 -14.09 -1.82 2.83
N LEU A 39 -13.48 -1.49 1.70
CA LEU A 39 -13.81 -0.29 0.93
C LEU A 39 -14.95 -0.52 -0.06
N GLY A 40 -15.29 -1.77 -0.36
CA GLY A 40 -16.27 -2.11 -1.40
C GLY A 40 -15.78 -1.75 -2.81
N ILE A 41 -14.46 -1.69 -3.01
CA ILE A 41 -13.83 -1.32 -4.28
C ILE A 41 -13.12 -2.56 -4.82
N PRO A 42 -13.19 -2.86 -6.14
CA PRO A 42 -12.40 -3.92 -6.73
C PRO A 42 -10.90 -3.67 -6.50
N LEU A 43 -10.13 -4.75 -6.47
CA LEU A 43 -8.68 -4.63 -6.44
C LEU A 43 -8.21 -3.98 -7.73
N THR A 44 -7.51 -2.86 -7.64
CA THR A 44 -6.89 -2.17 -8.79
C THR A 44 -5.82 -3.06 -9.45
N ARG A 45 -5.24 -3.99 -8.67
CA ARG A 45 -4.22 -4.93 -9.12
C ARG A 45 -4.69 -6.36 -8.88
N SER A 46 -4.63 -7.22 -9.91
CA SER A 46 -4.83 -8.65 -9.72
C SER A 46 -3.70 -9.19 -8.82
N PRO A 47 -4.00 -9.66 -7.60
CA PRO A 47 -3.01 -10.38 -6.83
C PRO A 47 -2.74 -11.68 -7.61
N GLY A 48 -1.48 -11.94 -7.96
CA GLY A 48 -1.10 -13.14 -8.72
C GLY A 48 -1.55 -14.46 -8.08
N GLU A 49 -1.94 -14.42 -6.80
CA GLU A 49 -2.64 -15.50 -6.11
C GLU A 49 -3.99 -15.01 -5.55
N PRO A 50 -5.06 -15.84 -5.63
CA PRO A 50 -6.35 -15.51 -5.05
C PRO A 50 -6.27 -15.55 -3.51
N ALA A 51 -6.06 -14.38 -2.89
CA ALA A 51 -6.09 -14.27 -1.43
C ALA A 51 -7.54 -14.30 -0.91
N ARG A 52 -7.81 -15.22 0.01
CA ARG A 52 -9.10 -15.30 0.72
C ARG A 52 -9.04 -14.50 2.01
N VAL A 53 -10.04 -13.65 2.23
CA VAL A 53 -10.17 -12.94 3.50
C VAL A 53 -10.60 -13.93 4.60
N THR A 54 -9.69 -14.26 5.49
CA THR A 54 -9.95 -15.10 6.66
C THR A 54 -10.32 -14.28 7.89
N PHE A 55 -10.87 -14.94 8.92
CA PHE A 55 -11.12 -14.29 10.21
C PHE A 55 -9.84 -13.70 10.82
N ARG A 56 -8.72 -14.43 10.72
CA ARG A 56 -7.40 -13.94 11.15
C ARG A 56 -7.02 -12.65 10.42
N THR A 57 -7.21 -12.59 9.11
CA THR A 57 -6.88 -11.41 8.31
C THR A 57 -7.69 -10.20 8.75
N ARG A 58 -9.01 -10.37 9.00
CA ARG A 58 -9.89 -9.32 9.53
C ARG A 58 -9.48 -8.86 10.94
N LEU A 59 -9.09 -9.79 11.80
CA LEU A 59 -8.66 -9.49 13.17
C LEU A 59 -7.36 -8.68 13.18
N VAL A 60 -6.33 -9.11 12.44
CA VAL A 60 -5.06 -8.38 12.31
C VAL A 60 -5.28 -7.00 11.69
N ALA A 61 -6.09 -6.90 10.63
CA ALA A 61 -6.45 -5.62 10.06
C ALA A 61 -7.15 -4.70 11.07
N SER A 62 -8.04 -5.24 11.91
CA SER A 62 -8.73 -4.47 12.96
C SER A 62 -7.77 -3.92 14.01
N LEU A 63 -6.83 -4.76 14.49
CA LEU A 63 -5.78 -4.37 15.44
C LEU A 63 -4.86 -3.28 14.88
N LEU A 64 -4.61 -3.29 13.57
CA LEU A 64 -3.80 -2.29 12.87
C LEU A 64 -4.62 -1.08 12.38
N GLY A 65 -5.91 -1.01 12.76
CA GLY A 65 -6.78 0.12 12.46
C GLY A 65 -7.25 0.18 11.00
N ALA A 66 -7.19 -0.94 10.30
CA ALA A 66 -7.59 -1.15 8.92
C ALA A 66 -8.78 -2.11 8.75
N GLY A 67 -9.35 -2.66 9.84
CA GLY A 67 -10.44 -3.66 9.78
C GLY A 67 -11.85 -3.15 10.11
N GLY A 68 -11.99 -1.95 10.67
CA GLY A 68 -13.31 -1.34 10.92
C GLY A 68 -13.86 -0.62 9.68
N ARG A 69 -15.19 -0.61 9.48
CA ARG A 69 -15.83 0.23 8.44
C ARG A 69 -15.30 1.68 8.49
N PRO A 70 -15.23 2.42 7.36
CA PRO A 70 -14.73 3.80 7.33
C PRO A 70 -15.33 4.69 8.43
N ASP A 71 -16.61 4.44 8.74
CA ASP A 71 -17.45 5.14 9.70
C ASP A 71 -17.33 4.65 11.17
N ARG A 72 -16.59 3.55 11.44
CA ARG A 72 -16.38 3.03 12.80
C ARG A 72 -14.90 2.82 13.09
N THR A 73 -14.36 3.65 13.99
CA THR A 73 -13.02 3.47 14.52
C THR A 73 -12.98 2.20 15.39
N SER A 74 -12.09 1.25 15.06
CA SER A 74 -11.81 0.10 15.93
C SER A 74 -11.48 0.57 17.35
N ARG A 75 -12.18 0.02 18.36
CA ARG A 75 -11.99 0.33 19.79
C ARG A 75 -10.61 -0.09 20.31
N PHE A 76 -10.01 -1.11 19.68
CA PHE A 76 -8.68 -1.62 20.02
C PHE A 76 -7.75 -1.45 18.82
N ARG A 77 -6.78 -0.55 18.94
CA ARG A 77 -5.72 -0.33 17.95
C ARG A 77 -4.36 -0.41 18.62
N LEU A 78 -3.45 -1.13 18.00
CA LEU A 78 -2.04 -1.01 18.35
C LEU A 78 -1.56 0.42 18.05
N PRO A 79 -0.55 0.94 18.77
CA PRO A 79 -0.04 2.30 18.56
C PRO A 79 0.76 2.43 17.25
N VAL A 80 0.10 2.22 16.10
CA VAL A 80 0.72 2.23 14.76
C VAL A 80 1.07 3.65 14.32
N ARG A 81 0.29 4.64 14.75
CA ARG A 81 0.27 5.99 14.14
C ARG A 81 1.19 7.01 14.82
N LYS A 82 1.41 6.91 16.13
CA LYS A 82 2.13 7.97 16.88
C LYS A 82 3.65 7.84 16.83
N ILE A 83 4.18 6.62 16.83
CA ILE A 83 5.63 6.40 16.97
C ILE A 83 6.36 6.43 15.62
N TYR A 84 5.73 5.95 14.54
CA TYR A 84 6.42 5.74 13.26
C TYR A 84 6.35 6.93 12.30
N THR A 85 5.29 7.74 12.34
CA THR A 85 5.14 8.90 11.46
C THR A 85 6.21 9.95 11.71
N GLN A 86 6.68 10.11 12.96
CA GLN A 86 7.71 11.08 13.33
C GLN A 86 9.13 10.67 12.92
N LEU A 87 9.43 9.37 12.84
CA LEU A 87 10.78 8.86 12.54
C LEU A 87 11.06 8.69 11.04
N PHE A 88 10.05 8.34 10.24
CA PHE A 88 10.24 8.05 8.80
C PHE A 88 9.97 9.24 7.88
N SER A 89 9.22 10.25 8.32
CA SER A 89 8.90 11.43 7.51
C SER A 89 10.10 12.34 7.21
N PRO A 90 11.07 12.55 8.12
CA PRO A 90 12.20 13.45 7.86
C PRO A 90 13.25 12.88 6.90
N SER A 91 13.38 11.55 6.79
CA SER A 91 14.44 10.89 6.02
C SER A 91 14.05 10.50 4.59
N SER A 92 12.80 10.72 4.18
CA SER A 92 12.28 10.31 2.86
C SER A 92 12.38 11.40 1.79
N ALA A 93 12.93 12.58 2.11
CA ALA A 93 13.12 13.67 1.16
C ALA A 93 14.48 13.54 0.47
N THR A 94 14.60 12.58 -0.45
CA THR A 94 15.76 12.53 -1.36
C THR A 94 15.46 13.41 -2.57
N TYR A 95 16.24 14.49 -2.75
CA TYR A 95 16.06 15.47 -3.82
C TYR A 95 16.89 15.18 -5.08
N SER A 96 17.63 14.06 -5.10
CA SER A 96 18.42 13.65 -6.26
C SER A 96 17.75 12.47 -6.97
N PRO A 97 17.59 12.52 -8.31
CA PRO A 97 16.97 11.44 -9.05
C PRO A 97 17.82 10.15 -9.02
N PRO A 98 17.18 8.97 -9.05
CA PRO A 98 15.73 8.76 -9.08
C PRO A 98 15.08 9.10 -7.73
N PHE A 99 14.02 9.91 -7.75
CA PHE A 99 13.31 10.30 -6.53
C PHE A 99 12.72 9.06 -5.86
N PHE A 100 12.72 9.03 -4.51
CA PHE A 100 12.19 7.92 -3.70
C PHE A 100 10.72 7.54 -4.05
N LYS A 101 9.98 8.45 -4.69
CA LYS A 101 8.65 8.20 -5.28
C LYS A 101 8.50 8.93 -6.62
N CYS A 102 9.01 8.36 -7.70
CA CYS A 102 8.62 8.77 -9.05
C CYS A 102 7.20 8.27 -9.33
N PHE A 103 6.19 9.08 -9.00
CA PHE A 103 4.78 8.69 -9.15
C PHE A 103 4.19 9.03 -10.52
N LEU A 104 4.83 9.91 -11.29
CA LEU A 104 4.37 10.33 -12.61
C LEU A 104 5.52 10.25 -13.60
N ARG A 105 5.29 9.58 -14.73
CA ARG A 105 6.19 9.54 -15.88
C ARG A 105 5.49 10.11 -17.10
N LEU A 106 6.18 11.03 -17.76
CA LEU A 106 5.74 11.68 -18.99
C LEU A 106 6.68 11.23 -20.11
N ASP A 107 6.17 10.51 -21.10
CA ASP A 107 6.88 10.28 -22.36
C ASP A 107 6.24 11.16 -23.43
N VAL A 108 7.04 12.00 -24.09
CA VAL A 108 6.55 12.95 -25.10
C VAL A 108 7.13 12.57 -26.46
N THR A 109 6.26 12.49 -27.44
CA THR A 109 6.57 12.33 -28.88
C THR A 109 5.96 13.51 -29.65
N PRO A 110 6.36 13.77 -30.89
CA PRO A 110 5.70 14.79 -31.71
C PRO A 110 4.19 14.55 -31.87
N GLU A 111 3.73 13.30 -31.83
CA GLU A 111 2.34 12.91 -32.10
C GLU A 111 1.48 12.79 -30.85
N ALA A 112 2.08 12.56 -29.68
CA ALA A 112 1.34 12.31 -28.44
C ALA A 112 2.16 12.53 -27.17
N ILE A 113 1.44 12.80 -26.08
CA ILE A 113 1.94 12.74 -24.71
C ILE A 113 1.38 11.49 -24.05
N ARG A 114 2.26 10.64 -23.51
CA ARG A 114 1.89 9.50 -22.69
C ARG A 114 2.15 9.80 -21.22
N LEU A 115 1.10 9.78 -20.42
CA LEU A 115 1.13 10.00 -18.98
C LEU A 115 0.95 8.65 -18.28
N ARG A 116 1.93 8.26 -17.46
CA ARG A 116 1.87 7.05 -16.64
C ARG A 116 1.97 7.39 -15.17
N CYS A 117 0.97 7.00 -14.40
CA CYS A 117 0.95 7.10 -12.96
C CYS A 117 1.46 5.80 -12.36
N HIS A 118 2.59 5.85 -11.67
CA HIS A 118 3.20 4.70 -10.99
C HIS A 118 2.80 4.63 -9.52
N ALA A 119 2.76 3.42 -8.97
CA ALA A 119 2.40 3.19 -7.58
C ALA A 119 3.43 3.81 -6.62
N ALA A 120 2.97 4.76 -5.80
CA ALA A 120 3.75 5.25 -4.67
C ALA A 120 3.65 4.25 -3.50
N THR A 121 4.64 3.37 -3.38
CA THR A 121 4.68 2.32 -2.35
C THR A 121 5.90 2.49 -1.43
N GLY A 122 6.00 1.68 -0.38
CA GLY A 122 7.19 1.57 0.47
C GLY A 122 7.72 0.15 0.48
N ASN A 123 7.55 -0.55 -0.64
CA ASN A 123 7.99 -1.92 -0.84
C ASN A 123 9.19 -1.91 -1.79
N LEU A 124 10.34 -2.37 -1.31
CA LEU A 124 11.60 -2.37 -2.06
C LEU A 124 11.48 -2.92 -3.49
N ARG A 125 10.72 -3.99 -3.69
CA ARG A 125 10.54 -4.56 -5.04
C ARG A 125 9.86 -3.59 -6.00
N GLN A 126 8.91 -2.81 -5.49
CA GLN A 126 8.16 -1.80 -6.25
C GLN A 126 8.90 -0.46 -6.30
N GLU A 127 9.92 -0.25 -5.48
CA GLU A 127 10.84 0.90 -5.63
C GLU A 127 11.77 0.69 -6.83
N LEU A 128 12.16 -0.57 -7.10
CA LEU A 128 13.00 -0.93 -8.25
C LEU A 128 12.22 -1.04 -9.56
N ASP A 129 11.02 -1.64 -9.52
CA ASP A 129 10.13 -1.81 -10.66
C ASP A 129 8.71 -1.35 -10.29
N PRO A 130 8.44 -0.04 -10.38
CA PRO A 130 7.19 0.53 -9.88
C PRO A 130 6.03 0.19 -10.82
N PRO A 131 4.98 -0.50 -10.33
CA PRO A 131 3.85 -0.87 -11.17
C PRO A 131 3.10 0.38 -11.65
N VAL A 132 2.62 0.34 -12.89
CA VAL A 132 1.74 1.38 -13.45
C VAL A 132 0.33 1.17 -12.90
N GLU A 133 -0.22 2.20 -12.25
CA GLU A 133 -1.59 2.21 -11.70
C GLU A 133 -2.58 2.83 -12.68
N ASP A 134 -2.12 3.76 -13.52
CA ASP A 134 -2.95 4.40 -14.55
C ASP A 134 -2.10 4.86 -15.73
N GLU A 135 -2.68 4.83 -16.92
CA GLU A 135 -2.04 5.24 -18.17
C GLU A 135 -3.04 5.91 -19.11
N VAL A 136 -2.70 7.12 -19.54
CA VAL A 136 -3.46 7.87 -20.54
C VAL A 136 -2.52 8.37 -21.62
N THR A 137 -2.98 8.29 -22.87
CA THR A 137 -2.31 8.89 -24.02
C THR A 137 -3.16 10.04 -24.55
N ILE A 138 -2.55 11.22 -24.67
CA ILE A 138 -3.16 12.44 -25.20
C ILE A 138 -2.52 12.72 -26.56
N PRO A 139 -3.28 12.69 -27.68
CA PRO A 139 -2.76 13.04 -28.99
C PRO A 139 -2.44 14.54 -29.07
N LEU A 140 -1.38 14.89 -29.78
CA LEU A 140 -1.02 16.26 -30.12
C LEU A 140 -1.49 16.54 -31.55
N ILE A 141 -2.40 17.49 -31.70
CA ILE A 141 -3.01 17.92 -32.97
C ILE A 141 -2.17 19.03 -33.58
#